data_AF-A0A9D2I1G7-F1
#
_entry.id   AF-A0A9D2I1G7-F1
#
_cell.length_a   1.000
_cell.length_b   1.000
_cell.length_c   1.000
_cell.angle_alpha   90.00
_cell.angle_beta   90.00
_cell.angle_gamma   90.00
#
_symmetry.space_group_name_H-M   'P 1'
#
loop_
_entity.id
_entity.type
_entity.pdbx_description
1 polymer ?
#
loop_
_entity_poly.entity_id
_entity_poly.type
_entity_poly.pdbx_seq_one_letter_code
_entity_poly.pdbx_strand_id
1 'polypeptide(L)'
;MKQTESKRVTILLYGMVVLSLVLTWRILSVPSNNSSMQTISTTQSSTSTATSVKNIEDIFAPYQMLVHTSSSTFITQNETVVGQANDFLAKWKMSSPRFESVYSDELFRELVLELNKVEIKFPASIPLGLISRYFENLSEDMYGETISRILIPTDESESIYLVDDHNKQVYTARRPETAMDDLVAIYMENKNSFALADAFGFENGIQFLPRDSFELKRIVYLVEKQPNSFFINELFDDTTELRDDSSEFYTAYSDNISKLQIH
;
A
#
# COMPACT_ATOMS: atom_id res chain seq x y z
N MET A 1 -72.30 -28.29 6.00
CA MET A 1 -70.90 -28.33 5.54
C MET A 1 -70.25 -26.96 5.77
N LYS A 2 -69.69 -26.67 6.96
CA LYS A 2 -69.04 -25.36 7.22
C LYS A 2 -68.05 -25.32 8.39
N GLN A 3 -67.50 -26.47 8.82
CA GLN A 3 -66.54 -26.52 9.94
C GLN A 3 -65.17 -27.12 9.60
N THR A 4 -65.00 -27.70 8.41
CA THR A 4 -63.73 -28.34 8.00
C THR A 4 -62.74 -27.38 7.34
N GLU A 5 -63.20 -26.24 6.79
CA GLU A 5 -62.31 -25.25 6.17
C GLU A 5 -61.56 -24.39 7.19
N SER A 6 -62.20 -24.04 8.32
CA SER A 6 -61.58 -23.21 9.37
C SER A 6 -60.32 -23.86 9.94
N LYS A 7 -60.32 -25.18 10.17
CA LYS A 7 -59.15 -25.88 10.73
C LYS A 7 -57.95 -25.86 9.79
N ARG A 8 -58.17 -25.93 8.47
CA ARG A 8 -57.09 -25.88 7.47
C ARG A 8 -56.44 -24.49 7.42
N VAL A 9 -57.25 -23.44 7.48
CA VAL A 9 -56.75 -22.05 7.51
C VAL A 9 -56.00 -21.78 8.81
N THR A 10 -56.49 -22.25 9.97
CA THR A 10 -55.78 -22.10 11.24
C THR A 10 -54.44 -22.86 11.26
N ILE A 11 -54.38 -24.06 10.69
CA ILE A 11 -53.15 -24.85 10.56
C ILE A 11 -52.15 -24.17 9.61
N LEU A 12 -52.63 -23.62 8.49
CA LEU A 12 -51.80 -22.85 7.56
C LEU A 12 -51.22 -21.60 8.24
N LEU A 13 -52.05 -20.87 8.99
CA LEU A 13 -51.64 -19.67 9.71
C LEU A 13 -50.55 -20.00 10.75
N TYR A 14 -50.76 -21.07 11.52
CA TYR A 14 -49.78 -21.50 12.52
C TYR A 14 -48.46 -21.95 11.87
N GLY A 15 -48.54 -22.68 10.75
CA GLY A 15 -47.35 -23.07 9.97
C GLY A 15 -46.57 -21.86 9.46
N MET A 16 -47.26 -20.80 9.02
CA MET A 16 -46.63 -19.58 8.52
C MET A 16 -45.97 -18.78 9.65
N VAL A 17 -46.57 -18.72 10.83
CA VAL A 17 -45.99 -18.08 12.02
C VAL A 17 -44.74 -18.83 12.50
N VAL A 18 -44.80 -20.16 12.56
CA VAL A 18 -43.64 -20.99 12.92
C VAL A 18 -42.52 -20.85 11.90
N LEU A 19 -42.83 -20.83 10.60
CA LEU A 19 -41.85 -20.63 9.54
C LEU A 19 -41.18 -19.25 9.63
N SER A 20 -41.93 -18.19 9.97
CA SER A 20 -41.39 -16.86 10.23
C SER A 20 -40.40 -16.87 11.40
N LEU A 21 -40.77 -17.50 12.52
CA LEU A 21 -39.90 -17.59 13.70
C LEU A 21 -38.61 -18.38 13.41
N VAL A 22 -38.71 -19.46 12.62
CA VAL A 22 -37.54 -20.24 12.20
C VAL A 22 -36.62 -19.42 11.28
N LEU A 23 -37.17 -18.65 10.33
CA LEU A 23 -36.38 -17.76 9.48
C LEU A 23 -35.70 -16.66 10.30
N THR A 24 -36.42 -16.02 11.22
CA THR A 24 -35.86 -14.99 12.10
C THR A 24 -34.73 -15.55 12.96
N TRP A 25 -34.91 -16.75 13.52
CA TRP A 25 -33.87 -17.39 14.31
C TRP A 25 -32.66 -17.79 13.45
N ARG A 26 -32.88 -18.29 12.23
CA ARG A 26 -31.80 -18.57 11.26
C ARG A 26 -30.97 -17.33 10.93
N ILE A 27 -31.61 -16.18 10.71
CA ILE A 27 -30.90 -14.92 10.45
C ILE A 27 -30.06 -14.51 11.68
N LEU A 28 -30.59 -14.69 12.90
CA LEU A 28 -29.90 -14.31 14.13
C LEU A 28 -28.79 -15.29 14.54
N SER A 29 -28.88 -16.57 14.15
CA SER A 29 -27.92 -17.62 14.51
C SER A 29 -26.85 -17.91 13.46
N VAL A 30 -26.81 -17.16 12.35
CA VAL A 30 -25.62 -17.12 11.51
C VAL A 30 -24.66 -16.13 12.17
N PRO A 31 -23.55 -16.59 12.81
CA PRO A 31 -22.50 -15.68 13.22
C PRO A 31 -22.00 -14.96 11.97
N SER A 32 -22.10 -13.64 11.94
CA SER A 32 -21.56 -12.83 10.85
C SER A 32 -20.03 -12.90 10.93
N ASN A 33 -19.41 -13.89 10.29
CA ASN A 33 -17.96 -13.90 10.08
C ASN A 33 -17.58 -12.98 8.90
N ASN A 34 -18.18 -11.80 8.87
CA ASN A 34 -17.93 -10.74 7.91
C ASN A 34 -17.29 -9.59 8.68
N SER A 35 -16.02 -9.78 9.01
CA SER A 35 -15.09 -8.78 9.52
C SER A 35 -14.75 -7.70 8.46
N SER A 36 -15.72 -7.31 7.63
CA SER A 36 -15.56 -6.28 6.60
C SER A 36 -16.89 -5.68 6.14
N MET A 37 -17.89 -5.59 7.03
CA MET A 37 -18.99 -4.64 6.85
C MET A 37 -18.85 -3.52 7.88
N GLN A 38 -18.21 -2.45 7.42
CA GLN A 38 -18.13 -1.18 8.13
C GLN A 38 -19.55 -0.67 8.38
N THR A 39 -19.97 -0.64 9.64
CA THR A 39 -21.25 -0.08 10.05
C THR A 39 -21.21 1.42 9.79
N ILE A 40 -21.93 1.91 8.78
CA ILE A 40 -22.16 3.33 8.59
C ILE A 40 -23.25 3.75 9.58
N SER A 41 -22.83 4.25 10.74
CA SER A 41 -23.72 4.95 11.67
C SER A 41 -24.27 6.20 10.99
N THR A 42 -25.57 6.21 10.71
CA THR A 42 -26.28 7.37 10.16
C THR A 42 -26.55 8.37 11.30
N THR A 43 -25.51 9.00 11.82
CA THR A 43 -25.65 10.28 12.52
C THR A 43 -25.54 11.38 11.49
N GLN A 44 -26.65 12.09 11.33
CA GLN A 44 -26.80 13.28 10.51
C GLN A 44 -25.94 14.41 11.11
N SER A 45 -24.64 14.33 10.84
CA SER A 45 -23.66 15.37 11.10
C SER A 45 -22.91 15.59 9.79
N SER A 46 -23.28 16.65 9.11
CA SER A 46 -22.62 17.19 7.94
C SER A 46 -21.18 17.58 8.27
N THR A 47 -20.25 16.64 8.15
CA THR A 47 -18.84 16.88 7.79
C THR A 47 -18.32 15.57 7.22
N SER A 48 -17.96 15.58 5.94
CA SER A 48 -17.25 14.51 5.25
C SER A 48 -15.89 14.29 5.90
N THR A 49 -15.83 13.56 7.01
CA THR A 49 -14.58 13.04 7.57
C THR A 49 -14.17 11.81 6.77
N ALA A 50 -13.73 12.03 5.54
CA ALA A 50 -12.93 11.06 4.79
C ALA A 50 -11.45 11.46 4.82
N THR A 51 -11.00 12.22 5.83
CA THR A 51 -9.57 12.35 6.11
C THR A 51 -9.16 11.12 6.90
N SER A 52 -9.00 9.98 6.22
CA SER A 52 -8.19 8.90 6.78
C SER A 52 -6.81 9.51 6.98
N VAL A 53 -6.45 9.82 8.22
CA VAL A 53 -5.11 10.31 8.56
C VAL A 53 -4.16 9.20 8.15
N LYS A 54 -3.48 9.41 7.02
CA LYS A 54 -2.44 8.50 6.55
C LYS A 54 -1.14 8.97 7.16
N ASN A 55 -0.41 8.04 7.75
CA ASN A 55 0.95 8.34 8.17
C ASN A 55 1.81 8.42 6.90
N ILE A 56 2.88 9.22 6.99
CA ILE A 56 3.87 9.33 5.91
C ILE A 56 4.43 7.95 5.51
N GLU A 57 4.46 7.02 6.46
CA GLU A 57 4.90 5.63 6.29
C GLU A 57 3.98 4.79 5.40
N ASP A 58 2.68 5.07 5.40
CA ASP A 58 1.69 4.40 4.54
C ASP A 58 1.74 4.92 3.10
N ILE A 59 2.32 6.11 2.90
CA ILE A 59 2.40 6.79 1.61
C ILE A 59 3.72 6.43 0.92
N PHE A 60 4.83 6.44 1.67
CA PHE A 60 6.17 6.13 1.17
C PHE A 60 6.60 4.73 1.61
N ALA A 61 5.83 3.73 1.19
CA ALA A 61 6.09 2.31 1.42
C ALA A 61 6.67 1.65 0.15
N PRO A 62 7.45 0.57 0.30
CA PRO A 62 7.83 -0.26 -0.84
C PRO A 62 6.59 -0.93 -1.44
N TYR A 63 6.64 -1.26 -2.73
CA TYR A 63 5.54 -1.93 -3.44
C TYR A 63 5.89 -3.35 -3.88
N GLN A 64 7.18 -3.71 -3.81
CA GLN A 64 7.67 -4.96 -4.34
C GLN A 64 8.88 -5.46 -3.54
N MET A 65 8.93 -6.77 -3.33
CA MET A 65 10.04 -7.46 -2.69
C MET A 65 10.54 -8.57 -3.61
N LEU A 66 11.86 -8.70 -3.70
CA LEU A 66 12.56 -9.71 -4.47
C LEU A 66 13.52 -10.48 -3.57
N VAL A 67 13.63 -11.77 -3.82
CA VAL A 67 14.56 -12.66 -3.12
C VAL A 67 15.43 -13.33 -4.18
N HIS A 68 16.69 -12.91 -4.25
CA HIS A 68 17.70 -13.49 -5.10
C HIS A 68 18.38 -14.63 -4.34
N THR A 69 18.06 -15.85 -4.72
CA THR A 69 18.76 -17.05 -4.22
C THR A 69 20.01 -17.31 -5.06
N SER A 70 20.80 -18.33 -4.71
CA SER A 70 22.02 -18.70 -5.43
C SER A 70 21.80 -19.11 -6.90
N SER A 71 20.56 -19.38 -7.32
CA SER A 71 20.24 -19.81 -8.69
C SER A 71 19.09 -19.06 -9.34
N SER A 72 18.25 -18.38 -8.56
CA SER A 72 16.94 -17.93 -9.04
C SER A 72 16.45 -16.71 -8.28
N THR A 73 15.72 -15.85 -8.97
CA THR A 73 15.07 -14.67 -8.38
C THR A 73 13.59 -14.94 -8.21
N PHE A 74 13.07 -14.63 -7.03
CA PHE A 74 11.66 -14.71 -6.71
C PHE A 74 11.11 -13.31 -6.45
N ILE A 75 9.88 -13.04 -6.88
CA ILE A 75 9.27 -11.72 -6.81
C ILE A 75 7.89 -11.79 -6.17
N THR A 76 7.56 -10.79 -5.36
CA THR A 76 6.21 -10.62 -4.84
C THR A 76 5.80 -9.16 -4.86
N GLN A 77 4.53 -8.93 -5.17
CA GLN A 77 3.83 -7.65 -5.04
C GLN A 77 2.62 -7.79 -4.12
N ASN A 78 2.58 -8.87 -3.32
CA ASN A 78 1.50 -9.08 -2.36
C ASN A 78 1.60 -8.04 -1.24
N GLU A 79 0.59 -7.20 -1.10
CA GLU A 79 0.56 -6.09 -0.12
C GLU A 79 0.82 -6.55 1.31
N THR A 80 0.34 -7.74 1.71
CA THR A 80 0.56 -8.28 3.05
C THR A 80 2.03 -8.63 3.27
N VAL A 81 2.67 -9.29 2.29
CA VAL A 81 4.08 -9.71 2.39
C VAL A 81 5.01 -8.50 2.33
N VAL A 82 4.74 -7.58 1.41
CA VAL A 82 5.51 -6.33 1.29
C VAL A 82 5.33 -5.45 2.53
N GLY A 83 4.13 -5.40 3.11
CA GLY A 83 3.87 -4.73 4.38
C GLY A 83 4.68 -5.31 5.54
N GLN A 84 4.76 -6.64 5.66
CA GLN A 84 5.61 -7.30 6.66
C GLN A 84 7.09 -6.93 6.50
N ALA A 85 7.59 -6.89 5.25
CA ALA A 85 8.97 -6.48 4.98
C ALA A 85 9.21 -5.00 5.31
N ASN A 86 8.24 -4.11 5.03
CA ASN A 86 8.28 -2.70 5.43
C ASN A 86 8.35 -2.53 6.96
N ASP A 87 7.52 -3.29 7.69
CA ASP A 87 7.50 -3.26 9.15
C ASP A 87 8.81 -3.80 9.74
N PHE A 88 9.39 -4.83 9.11
CA PHE A 88 10.70 -5.35 9.47
C PHE A 88 11.77 -4.27 9.31
N LEU A 89 11.85 -3.59 8.16
CA LEU A 89 12.84 -2.52 7.93
C LEU A 89 12.72 -1.38 8.96
N ALA A 90 11.50 -0.98 9.30
CA ALA A 90 11.25 0.06 10.29
C ALA A 90 11.68 -0.34 11.72
N LYS A 91 11.62 -1.63 12.05
CA LYS A 91 12.10 -2.16 13.35
C LYS A 91 13.60 -2.40 13.36
N TRP A 92 14.14 -2.90 12.25
CA TRP A 92 15.53 -3.33 12.12
C TRP A 92 16.48 -2.13 12.22
N LYS A 93 16.10 -0.97 11.67
CA LYS A 93 16.81 0.31 11.74
C LYS A 93 18.30 0.24 11.41
N MET A 94 18.62 0.46 10.16
CA MET A 94 19.99 0.45 9.63
C MET A 94 20.81 1.65 10.14
N SER A 95 22.14 1.60 10.06
CA SER A 95 22.95 2.78 10.36
C SER A 95 22.69 3.90 9.34
N SER A 96 23.12 5.12 9.64
CA SER A 96 23.10 6.21 8.66
C SER A 96 23.79 5.76 7.36
N PRO A 97 23.15 5.97 6.20
CA PRO A 97 23.76 5.68 4.92
C PRO A 97 24.93 6.63 4.66
N ARG A 98 25.94 6.13 3.97
CA ARG A 98 27.10 6.89 3.51
C ARG A 98 27.17 6.80 2.00
N PHE A 99 27.38 7.95 1.35
CA PHE A 99 27.63 7.98 -0.09
C PHE A 99 28.89 7.19 -0.44
N GLU A 100 28.76 6.24 -1.36
CA GLU A 100 29.87 5.44 -1.86
C GLU A 100 30.40 6.03 -3.15
N SER A 101 29.61 5.99 -4.22
CA SER A 101 29.94 6.59 -5.52
C SER A 101 28.73 6.58 -6.47
N VAL A 102 28.90 7.16 -7.65
CA VAL A 102 27.98 6.98 -8.78
C VAL A 102 28.51 5.86 -9.66
N TYR A 103 27.74 4.79 -9.83
CA TYR A 103 28.16 3.64 -10.61
C TYR A 103 27.96 3.88 -12.11
N SER A 104 28.82 3.27 -12.94
CA SER A 104 28.58 3.19 -14.39
C SER A 104 27.42 2.24 -14.68
N ASP A 105 26.85 2.29 -15.89
CA ASP A 105 25.80 1.36 -16.31
C ASP A 105 26.16 -0.12 -16.09
N GLU A 106 27.42 -0.48 -16.36
CA GLU A 106 27.90 -1.85 -16.22
C GLU A 106 27.95 -2.27 -14.75
N LEU A 107 28.58 -1.46 -13.90
CA LEU A 107 28.71 -1.75 -12.47
C LEU A 107 27.35 -1.75 -11.78
N PHE A 108 26.47 -0.83 -12.17
CA PHE A 108 25.12 -0.78 -11.64
C PHE A 108 24.32 -2.03 -12.02
N ARG A 109 24.45 -2.48 -13.26
CA ARG A 109 23.83 -3.73 -13.72
C ARG A 109 24.38 -4.93 -12.95
N GLU A 110 25.68 -5.01 -12.76
CA GLU A 110 26.32 -6.08 -11.99
C GLU A 110 25.77 -6.13 -10.56
N LEU A 111 25.74 -4.98 -9.88
CA LEU A 111 25.18 -4.85 -8.53
C LEU A 111 23.71 -5.26 -8.46
N VAL A 112 22.89 -4.85 -9.43
CA VAL A 112 21.45 -5.19 -9.45
C VAL A 112 21.20 -6.66 -9.81
N LEU A 113 22.04 -7.28 -10.64
CA LEU A 113 21.90 -8.69 -11.03
C LEU A 113 22.55 -9.67 -10.06
N GLU A 114 23.33 -9.19 -9.10
CA GLU A 114 23.98 -10.02 -8.08
C GLU A 114 22.99 -10.93 -7.34
N LEU A 115 23.42 -12.16 -7.04
CA LEU A 115 22.60 -13.17 -6.36
C LEU A 115 22.81 -13.13 -4.84
N ASN A 116 22.06 -13.96 -4.11
CA ASN A 116 22.14 -14.06 -2.64
C ASN A 116 21.84 -12.76 -1.89
N LYS A 117 20.76 -12.06 -2.28
CA LYS A 117 20.32 -10.83 -1.63
C LYS A 117 18.80 -10.73 -1.61
N VAL A 118 18.30 -9.91 -0.70
CA VAL A 118 16.90 -9.47 -0.69
C VAL A 118 16.85 -8.04 -1.21
N GLU A 119 15.99 -7.79 -2.19
CA GLU A 119 15.78 -6.46 -2.76
C GLU A 119 14.38 -5.97 -2.41
N ILE A 120 14.29 -4.73 -1.96
CA ILE A 120 13.03 -4.05 -1.64
C ILE A 120 12.93 -2.81 -2.54
N LYS A 121 11.89 -2.74 -3.37
CA LYS A 121 11.73 -1.67 -4.36
C LYS A 121 10.63 -0.68 -3.99
N PHE A 122 10.91 0.58 -4.32
CA PHE A 122 9.99 1.70 -4.23
C PHE A 122 9.44 2.06 -5.60
N PRO A 123 8.20 2.59 -5.69
CA PRO A 123 7.56 2.87 -6.96
C PRO A 123 8.23 4.00 -7.75
N ALA A 124 9.04 4.83 -7.08
CA ALA A 124 9.80 5.92 -7.66
C ALA A 124 11.06 6.20 -6.82
N SER A 125 11.90 7.11 -7.30
CA SER A 125 12.98 7.71 -6.50
C SER A 125 12.39 8.53 -5.35
N ILE A 126 12.64 8.11 -4.12
CA ILE A 126 12.13 8.73 -2.89
C ILE A 126 13.30 9.33 -2.11
N PRO A 127 13.19 10.59 -1.63
CA PRO A 127 14.17 11.19 -0.75
C PRO A 127 14.35 10.39 0.55
N LEU A 128 15.59 10.20 0.99
CA LEU A 128 15.92 9.48 2.22
C LEU A 128 15.23 10.09 3.44
N GLY A 129 15.02 11.41 3.47
CA GLY A 129 14.29 12.08 4.55
C GLY A 129 12.88 11.54 4.77
N LEU A 130 12.18 11.14 3.70
CA LEU A 130 10.81 10.60 3.77
C LEU A 130 10.75 9.16 4.27
N ILE A 131 11.88 8.45 4.22
CA ILE A 131 12.06 7.08 4.70
C ILE A 131 13.06 7.00 5.85
N SER A 132 13.29 8.12 6.55
CA SER A 132 14.21 8.25 7.68
C SER A 132 13.97 7.20 8.78
N ARG A 133 12.75 6.68 8.88
CA ARG A 133 12.34 5.60 9.81
C ARG A 133 13.15 4.30 9.68
N TYR A 134 13.74 4.03 8.52
CA TYR A 134 14.58 2.83 8.33
C TYR A 134 15.99 2.98 8.88
N PHE A 135 16.35 4.16 9.40
CA PHE A 135 17.67 4.45 9.92
C PHE A 135 17.62 4.78 11.41
N GLU A 136 18.66 4.41 12.16
CA GLU A 136 18.81 4.81 13.57
C GLU A 136 18.94 6.32 13.71
N ASN A 137 19.75 6.91 12.83
CA ASN A 137 19.94 8.34 12.68
C ASN A 137 20.25 8.61 11.21
N LEU A 138 19.60 9.61 10.62
CA LEU A 138 19.85 10.05 9.27
C LEU A 138 20.38 11.49 9.34
N SER A 139 21.54 11.73 8.75
CA SER A 139 22.13 13.07 8.76
C SER A 139 21.35 14.02 7.85
N GLU A 140 21.22 15.29 8.23
CA GLU A 140 20.37 16.27 7.54
C GLU A 140 20.82 16.55 6.10
N ASP A 141 22.13 16.44 5.84
CA ASP A 141 22.71 16.55 4.49
C ASP A 141 22.20 15.45 3.55
N MET A 142 21.82 14.29 4.09
CA MET A 142 21.32 13.15 3.33
C MET A 142 19.82 13.21 3.03
N TYR A 143 19.06 14.15 3.62
CA TYR A 143 17.58 14.15 3.49
C TYR A 143 17.10 14.33 2.05
N GLY A 144 17.85 15.08 1.25
CA GLY A 144 17.52 15.36 -0.16
C GLY A 144 17.98 14.29 -1.14
N GLU A 145 18.88 13.38 -0.72
CA GLU A 145 19.36 12.29 -1.57
C GLU A 145 18.25 11.27 -1.82
N THR A 146 18.18 10.69 -3.02
CA THR A 146 17.07 9.81 -3.42
C THR A 146 17.50 8.36 -3.59
N ILE A 147 16.56 7.44 -3.35
CA ILE A 147 16.74 6.02 -3.63
C ILE A 147 15.48 5.44 -4.27
N SER A 148 15.64 4.36 -5.01
CA SER A 148 14.53 3.61 -5.62
C SER A 148 14.45 2.16 -5.13
N ARG A 149 15.54 1.64 -4.53
CA ARG A 149 15.63 0.27 -4.06
C ARG A 149 16.67 0.12 -2.95
N ILE A 150 16.42 -0.83 -2.04
CA ILE A 150 17.32 -1.25 -0.98
C ILE A 150 17.72 -2.70 -1.27
N LEU A 151 19.02 -2.96 -1.34
CA LEU A 151 19.61 -4.28 -1.58
C LEU A 151 20.29 -4.75 -0.29
N ILE A 152 19.83 -5.88 0.24
CA ILE A 152 20.28 -6.45 1.50
C ILE A 152 20.96 -7.79 1.19
N PRO A 153 22.29 -7.84 1.12
CA PRO A 153 23.00 -9.10 0.92
C PRO A 153 22.69 -10.11 2.02
N THR A 154 22.67 -11.40 1.67
CA THR A 154 22.45 -12.48 2.64
C THR A 154 23.71 -12.72 3.48
N ASP A 155 24.90 -12.42 2.93
CA ASP A 155 26.15 -12.44 3.69
C ASP A 155 26.15 -11.31 4.73
N GLU A 156 26.31 -11.67 6.01
CA GLU A 156 26.28 -10.70 7.12
C GLU A 156 27.54 -9.82 7.22
N SER A 157 28.60 -10.18 6.52
CA SER A 157 29.81 -9.36 6.42
C SER A 157 29.64 -8.17 5.47
N GLU A 158 28.67 -8.23 4.57
CA GLU A 158 28.42 -7.21 3.57
C GLU A 158 27.50 -6.09 4.07
N SER A 159 27.75 -4.88 3.58
CA SER A 159 26.91 -3.71 3.86
C SER A 159 25.63 -3.76 3.05
N ILE A 160 24.63 -3.04 3.53
CA ILE A 160 23.35 -2.88 2.82
C ILE A 160 23.54 -1.76 1.81
N TYR A 161 23.11 -1.97 0.57
CA TYR A 161 23.21 -0.97 -0.49
C TYR A 161 21.86 -0.30 -0.69
N LEU A 162 21.86 1.02 -0.82
CA LEU A 162 20.70 1.80 -1.19
C LEU A 162 21.03 2.50 -2.50
N VAL A 163 20.20 2.28 -3.51
CA VAL A 163 20.53 2.72 -4.86
C VAL A 163 19.33 3.33 -5.57
N ASP A 164 19.63 4.21 -6.52
CA ASP A 164 18.66 4.92 -7.33
C ASP A 164 18.83 4.55 -8.81
N ASP A 165 17.77 4.00 -9.41
CA ASP A 165 17.77 3.51 -10.80
C ASP A 165 17.94 4.65 -11.83
N HIS A 166 17.63 5.91 -11.46
CA HIS A 166 17.69 7.05 -12.36
C HIS A 166 19.07 7.71 -12.40
N ASN A 167 19.65 7.99 -11.23
CA ASN A 167 20.93 8.69 -11.13
C ASN A 167 22.12 7.76 -10.85
N LYS A 168 21.88 6.47 -10.58
CA LYS A 168 22.89 5.44 -10.29
C LYS A 168 23.79 5.77 -9.10
N GLN A 169 23.32 6.61 -8.18
CA GLN A 169 23.97 6.86 -6.90
C GLN A 169 23.83 5.62 -6.03
N VAL A 170 24.94 5.27 -5.38
CA VAL A 170 25.03 4.13 -4.47
C VAL A 170 25.44 4.64 -3.10
N TYR A 171 24.66 4.26 -2.10
CA TYR A 171 24.91 4.50 -0.69
C TYR A 171 25.05 3.17 0.03
N THR A 172 25.91 3.13 1.05
CA THR A 172 26.06 1.96 1.91
C THR A 172 25.65 2.28 3.34
N ALA A 173 24.95 1.34 3.96
CA ALA A 173 24.60 1.39 5.37
C ALA A 173 25.08 0.11 6.05
N ARG A 174 25.59 0.24 7.27
CA ARG A 174 25.98 -0.88 8.10
C ARG A 174 24.74 -1.58 8.62
N ARG A 175 24.83 -2.92 8.65
CA ARG A 175 23.82 -3.78 9.24
C ARG A 175 23.70 -3.56 10.76
N PRO A 176 22.48 -3.57 11.32
CA PRO A 176 22.25 -3.71 12.76
C PRO A 176 22.82 -5.03 13.30
N GLU A 177 23.12 -5.13 14.59
CA GLU A 177 23.59 -6.40 15.19
C GLU A 177 22.49 -7.49 15.26
N THR A 178 21.23 -7.11 15.06
CA THR A 178 20.09 -8.04 15.05
C THR A 178 20.02 -8.84 13.74
N ALA A 179 19.81 -10.16 13.86
CA ALA A 179 19.78 -11.10 12.74
C ALA A 179 18.66 -10.82 11.72
N MET A 180 18.88 -11.25 10.47
CA MET A 180 17.91 -11.17 9.37
C MET A 180 16.88 -12.32 9.36
N ASP A 181 16.85 -13.15 10.41
CA ASP A 181 16.01 -14.35 10.48
C ASP A 181 14.53 -14.04 10.23
N ASP A 182 14.03 -12.90 10.71
CA ASP A 182 12.65 -12.45 10.48
C ASP A 182 12.36 -12.19 8.99
N LEU A 183 13.31 -11.60 8.26
CA LEU A 183 13.16 -11.35 6.82
C LEU A 183 13.15 -12.66 6.02
N VAL A 184 13.98 -13.62 6.44
CA VAL A 184 13.99 -14.98 5.87
C VAL A 184 12.69 -15.72 6.20
N ALA A 185 12.17 -15.57 7.42
CA ALA A 185 10.90 -16.14 7.84
C ALA A 185 9.73 -15.62 6.99
N ILE A 186 9.68 -14.31 6.72
CA ILE A 186 8.67 -13.71 5.83
C ILE A 186 8.65 -14.41 4.47
N TYR A 187 9.82 -14.65 3.86
CA TYR A 187 9.91 -15.41 2.61
C TYR A 187 9.47 -16.87 2.77
N MET A 188 9.93 -17.56 3.81
CA MET A 188 9.67 -18.98 4.02
C MET A 188 8.20 -19.29 4.31
N GLU A 189 7.52 -18.43 5.08
CA GLU A 189 6.10 -18.56 5.43
C GLU A 189 5.18 -18.21 4.25
N ASN A 190 5.61 -17.30 3.38
CA ASN A 190 4.81 -16.78 2.27
C ASN A 190 5.25 -17.27 0.89
N LYS A 191 5.98 -18.39 0.78
CA LYS A 191 6.51 -18.90 -0.50
C LYS A 191 5.50 -18.94 -1.65
N ASN A 192 4.25 -19.24 -1.38
CA ASN A 192 3.18 -19.30 -2.39
C ASN A 192 2.83 -17.92 -2.99
N SER A 193 3.18 -16.84 -2.31
CA SER A 193 2.98 -15.46 -2.76
C SER A 193 4.13 -14.95 -3.63
N PHE A 194 5.19 -15.76 -3.80
CA PHE A 194 6.34 -15.44 -4.63
C PHE A 194 6.29 -16.19 -5.96
N ALA A 195 6.50 -15.47 -7.05
CA ALA A 195 6.64 -16.04 -8.39
C ALA A 195 8.12 -16.06 -8.81
N LEU A 196 8.51 -17.00 -9.66
CA LEU A 196 9.82 -16.99 -10.29
C LEU A 196 9.92 -15.80 -11.25
N ALA A 197 11.04 -15.07 -11.24
CA ALA A 197 11.21 -13.86 -12.02
C ALA A 197 12.49 -13.86 -12.86
N ASP A 198 12.39 -13.26 -14.04
CA ASP A 198 13.51 -13.03 -14.95
C ASP A 198 13.81 -11.53 -15.05
N ALA A 199 15.10 -11.20 -15.25
CA ALA A 199 15.56 -9.83 -15.41
C ALA A 199 15.40 -9.36 -16.86
N PHE A 200 14.85 -8.16 -17.03
CA PHE A 200 14.69 -7.49 -18.31
C PHE A 200 15.31 -6.09 -18.23
N GLY A 201 16.07 -5.72 -19.26
CA GLY A 201 16.61 -4.36 -19.40
C GLY A 201 15.58 -3.43 -20.03
N PHE A 202 15.31 -2.32 -19.37
CA PHE A 202 14.50 -1.20 -19.88
C PHE A 202 15.35 0.08 -19.95
N GLU A 203 14.84 1.13 -20.58
CA GLU A 203 15.52 2.44 -20.61
C GLU A 203 15.78 2.99 -19.20
N ASN A 204 14.87 2.71 -18.26
CA ASN A 204 14.96 3.15 -16.86
C ASN A 204 15.64 2.12 -15.94
N GLY A 205 16.49 1.24 -16.50
CA GLY A 205 17.22 0.23 -15.74
C GLY A 205 16.62 -1.17 -15.78
N ILE A 206 17.02 -2.02 -14.83
CA ILE A 206 16.68 -3.44 -14.83
C ILE A 206 15.43 -3.68 -13.98
N GLN A 207 14.47 -4.39 -14.57
CA GLN A 207 13.24 -4.79 -13.88
C GLN A 207 13.09 -6.31 -13.93
N PHE A 208 12.58 -6.87 -12.84
CA PHE A 208 12.28 -8.28 -12.76
C PHE A 208 10.78 -8.49 -12.98
N LEU A 209 10.45 -9.40 -13.89
CA LEU A 209 9.07 -9.72 -14.22
C LEU A 209 8.80 -11.21 -13.93
N PRO A 210 7.60 -11.55 -13.41
CA PRO A 210 7.21 -12.94 -13.25
C PRO A 210 7.31 -13.69 -14.58
N ARG A 211 7.93 -14.87 -14.56
CA ARG A 211 8.04 -15.75 -15.74
C ARG A 211 6.69 -16.33 -16.12
N ASP A 212 5.92 -16.72 -15.12
CA ASP A 212 4.61 -17.34 -15.28
C ASP A 212 3.49 -16.31 -15.16
N SER A 213 2.37 -16.56 -15.86
CA SER A 213 1.15 -15.77 -15.72
C SER A 213 0.56 -15.95 -14.32
N PHE A 214 0.07 -14.86 -13.73
CA PHE A 214 -0.59 -14.88 -12.42
C PHE A 214 -1.94 -14.16 -12.47
N GLU A 215 -2.85 -14.54 -11.57
CA GLU A 215 -4.17 -13.93 -11.48
C GLU A 215 -4.12 -12.65 -10.63
N LEU A 216 -4.52 -11.53 -11.24
CA LEU A 216 -4.71 -10.26 -10.54
C LEU A 216 -6.16 -10.14 -10.06
N LYS A 217 -6.34 -9.80 -8.78
CA LYS A 217 -7.65 -9.45 -8.25
C LYS A 217 -8.12 -8.16 -8.91
N ARG A 218 -9.25 -8.22 -9.62
CA ARG A 218 -9.92 -7.01 -10.14
C ARG A 218 -10.55 -6.26 -8.99
N ILE A 219 -10.11 -5.03 -8.75
CA ILE A 219 -10.72 -4.13 -7.77
C ILE A 219 -11.87 -3.37 -8.46
N VAL A 220 -13.03 -3.35 -7.83
CA VAL A 220 -14.20 -2.58 -8.29
C VAL A 220 -14.34 -1.39 -7.36
N TYR A 221 -14.38 -0.19 -7.94
CA TYR A 221 -14.51 1.06 -7.19
C TYR A 221 -15.89 1.65 -7.41
N LEU A 222 -16.55 2.06 -6.32
CA LEU A 222 -17.66 2.99 -6.38
C LEU A 222 -17.10 4.39 -6.16
N VAL A 223 -17.18 5.25 -7.18
CA VAL A 223 -16.72 6.62 -7.07
C VAL A 223 -17.81 7.44 -6.38
N GLU A 224 -17.53 7.86 -5.15
CA GLU A 224 -18.35 8.85 -4.46
C GLU A 224 -17.86 10.26 -4.82
N LYS A 225 -18.76 11.09 -5.34
CA LYS A 225 -18.43 12.49 -5.64
C LYS A 225 -18.49 13.29 -4.35
N GLN A 226 -17.35 13.77 -3.88
CA GLN A 226 -17.30 14.72 -2.77
C GLN A 226 -17.92 16.07 -3.18
N PRO A 227 -18.70 16.71 -2.30
CA PRO A 227 -19.33 17.99 -2.61
C PRO A 227 -18.28 19.09 -2.75
N ASN A 228 -18.50 20.06 -3.65
CA ASN A 228 -17.54 21.16 -3.88
C ASN A 228 -17.21 21.94 -2.58
N SER A 229 -18.17 22.06 -1.67
CA SER A 229 -17.99 22.69 -0.36
C SER A 229 -16.89 22.04 0.48
N PHE A 230 -16.63 20.74 0.30
CA PHE A 230 -15.53 20.06 0.97
C PHE A 230 -14.18 20.67 0.56
N PHE A 231 -13.94 20.79 -0.75
CA PHE A 231 -12.70 21.37 -1.26
C PHE A 231 -12.57 22.86 -0.93
N ILE A 232 -13.68 23.61 -0.94
CA ILE A 232 -13.68 25.02 -0.56
C ILE A 232 -13.21 25.18 0.90
N ASN A 233 -13.81 24.41 1.82
CA ASN A 233 -13.50 24.52 3.24
C ASN A 233 -12.10 24.03 3.62
N GLU A 234 -11.51 23.11 2.85
CA GLU A 234 -10.18 22.55 3.13
C GLU A 234 -9.04 23.35 2.49
N LEU A 235 -9.29 24.04 1.37
CA LEU A 235 -8.24 24.72 0.59
C LEU A 235 -8.22 26.25 0.73
N PHE A 236 -9.33 26.87 1.16
CA PHE A 236 -9.39 28.32 1.38
C PHE A 236 -9.42 28.64 2.86
N ASP A 237 -8.46 29.45 3.32
CA ASP A 237 -8.38 29.92 4.70
C ASP A 237 -9.53 30.86 5.07
N ASP A 238 -9.97 31.69 4.12
CA ASP A 238 -11.09 32.62 4.27
C ASP A 238 -12.01 32.55 3.05
N THR A 239 -13.29 32.22 3.29
CA THR A 239 -14.31 32.10 2.24
C THR A 239 -15.12 33.39 2.04
N THR A 240 -14.86 34.46 2.79
CA THR A 240 -15.66 35.70 2.73
C THR A 240 -15.44 36.50 1.45
N GLU A 241 -14.22 36.47 0.89
CA GLU A 241 -13.87 37.12 -0.38
C GLU A 241 -13.92 36.15 -1.59
N LEU A 242 -14.50 34.96 -1.41
CA LEU A 242 -14.55 33.95 -2.45
C LEU A 242 -15.48 34.37 -3.59
N ARG A 243 -14.92 34.38 -4.80
CA ARG A 243 -15.62 34.69 -6.05
C ARG A 243 -15.97 33.41 -6.78
N ASP A 244 -17.18 33.35 -7.30
CA ASP A 244 -17.62 32.29 -8.20
C ASP A 244 -17.34 32.70 -9.65
N ASP A 245 -16.33 32.09 -10.25
CA ASP A 245 -15.94 32.27 -11.66
C ASP A 245 -16.37 31.06 -12.52
N SER A 246 -17.41 30.34 -12.09
CA SER A 246 -17.89 29.15 -12.81
C SER A 246 -18.46 29.48 -14.19
N SER A 247 -18.40 28.49 -15.07
CA SER A 247 -19.01 28.52 -16.40
C SER A 247 -19.86 27.28 -16.63
N GLU A 248 -20.50 27.18 -17.80
CA GLU A 248 -21.27 25.99 -18.19
C GLU A 248 -20.41 24.71 -18.28
N PHE A 249 -19.08 24.84 -18.39
CA PHE A 249 -18.17 23.70 -18.61
C PHE A 249 -17.34 23.32 -17.38
N TYR A 250 -17.26 24.18 -16.37
CA TYR A 250 -16.46 23.92 -15.16
C TYR A 250 -16.96 24.77 -14.00
N THR A 251 -16.75 24.26 -12.78
CA THR A 251 -16.93 25.06 -11.57
C THR A 251 -15.58 25.65 -11.15
N ALA A 252 -15.52 26.96 -10.91
CA ALA A 252 -14.30 27.60 -10.42
C ALA A 252 -14.62 28.60 -9.31
N TYR A 253 -13.77 28.59 -8.28
CA TYR A 253 -13.80 29.53 -7.18
C TYR A 253 -12.42 30.20 -7.06
N SER A 254 -12.38 31.50 -6.81
CA SER A 254 -11.12 32.23 -6.65
C SER A 254 -11.19 33.22 -5.50
N ASP A 255 -10.04 33.50 -4.89
CA ASP A 255 -9.84 34.66 -4.04
C ASP A 255 -8.76 35.56 -4.68
N ASN A 256 -8.16 36.47 -3.93
CA ASN A 256 -7.13 37.37 -4.46
C ASN A 256 -5.76 36.70 -4.73
N ILE A 257 -5.53 35.47 -4.25
CA ILE A 257 -4.23 34.79 -4.25
C ILE A 257 -4.26 33.35 -4.80
N SER A 258 -5.44 32.73 -4.86
CA SER A 258 -5.67 31.30 -5.08
C SER A 258 -6.88 31.06 -5.97
N LYS A 259 -6.87 29.94 -6.70
CA LYS A 259 -7.98 29.51 -7.57
C LYS A 259 -8.18 28.00 -7.45
N LEU A 260 -9.42 27.58 -7.21
CA LEU A 260 -9.89 26.21 -7.27
C LEU A 260 -10.70 26.01 -8.55
N GLN A 261 -10.40 24.95 -9.32
CA GLN A 261 -11.13 24.59 -10.53
C GLN A 261 -11.50 23.11 -10.48
N ILE A 262 -12.78 22.80 -10.67
CA ILE A 262 -13.36 21.45 -10.61
C ILE A 262 -13.97 21.14 -11.98
N HIS A 263 -13.55 19.99 -12.54
CA HIS A 263 -13.99 19.45 -13.82
C HIS A 263 -14.99 18.30 -13.66
#